data_AF-A0A8H6VXW1-F1
#
_entry.id   AF-A0A8H6VXW1-F1
#
_cell.length_a   1.000
_cell.length_b   1.000
_cell.length_c   1.000
_cell.angle_alpha   90.00
_cell.angle_beta   90.00
_cell.angle_gamma   90.00
#
_symmetry.space_group_name_H-M   'P 1'
#
loop_
_entity.id
_entity.type
_entity.pdbx_description
1 polymer ?
#
loop_
_entity_poly.entity_id
_entity_poly.type
_entity_poly.pdbx_seq_one_letter_code
_entity_poly.pdbx_strand_id
1 'polypeptide(L)'
;MHHCLDIAEIRIAIAAKVKEGDKRDLVSLATSCRIFEAPALETLWDDPGDLTLLYLLRCFPEDALSWPGSRLMMLCTIARPTLQTDWERPLVYAHRVRHFTYTANTVPVETLAVLLLSLPADSLFPHQENDKILEGS
;
A
#
# COMPACT_ATOMS: atom_id res chain seq x y z
N MET A 1 -23.75 18.96 -6.08
CA MET A 1 -22.86 17.98 -6.75
C MET A 1 -23.55 17.50 -8.02
N HIS A 2 -22.83 17.35 -9.13
CA HIS A 2 -23.45 16.98 -10.40
C HIS A 2 -23.83 15.49 -10.40
N HIS A 3 -25.05 15.13 -10.80
CA HIS A 3 -25.59 13.76 -10.73
C HIS A 3 -24.75 12.69 -11.43
N CYS A 4 -23.94 13.07 -12.42
CA CYS A 4 -23.02 12.12 -13.07
C CYS A 4 -21.96 11.54 -12.11
N LEU A 5 -21.63 12.25 -11.03
CA LEU A 5 -20.65 11.80 -10.03
C LEU A 5 -21.24 10.80 -9.03
N ASP A 6 -22.56 10.60 -9.03
CA ASP A 6 -23.20 9.55 -8.23
C ASP A 6 -23.01 8.16 -8.87
N ILE A 7 -22.66 8.12 -10.16
CA ILE A 7 -22.41 6.89 -10.92
C ILE A 7 -21.02 6.36 -10.58
N ALA A 8 -20.95 5.14 -10.04
CA ALA A 8 -19.70 4.55 -9.54
C ALA A 8 -18.65 4.39 -10.66
N GLU A 9 -19.08 3.99 -11.85
CA GLU A 9 -18.27 3.75 -13.03
C GLU A 9 -17.59 5.04 -13.50
N ILE A 10 -18.29 6.17 -13.45
CA ILE A 10 -17.73 7.47 -13.80
C ILE A 10 -16.61 7.84 -12.82
N ARG A 11 -16.79 7.55 -11.53
CA ARG A 11 -15.75 7.84 -10.53
C ARG A 11 -14.52 6.98 -10.71
N ILE A 12 -14.71 5.69 -10.99
CA ILE A 12 -13.63 4.75 -11.30
C ILE A 12 -12.90 5.20 -12.57
N ALA A 13 -13.63 5.58 -13.62
CA ALA A 13 -13.04 6.08 -14.86
C ALA A 13 -12.24 7.37 -14.64
N ILE A 14 -12.73 8.30 -13.81
CA ILE A 14 -11.97 9.51 -13.45
C ILE A 14 -10.70 9.14 -12.70
N ALA A 15 -10.76 8.28 -11.68
CA ALA A 15 -9.58 7.85 -10.94
C ALA A 15 -8.57 7.15 -11.85
N ALA A 16 -9.02 6.25 -12.73
CA ALA A 16 -8.17 5.61 -13.73
C ALA A 16 -7.51 6.61 -14.68
N LYS A 17 -8.24 7.66 -15.11
CA LYS A 17 -7.65 8.74 -15.91
C LYS A 17 -6.63 9.59 -15.17
N VAL A 18 -6.79 9.76 -13.86
CA VAL A 18 -5.78 10.44 -13.03
C VAL A 18 -4.54 9.54 -12.82
N LYS A 19 -4.70 8.21 -12.78
CA LYS A 19 -3.57 7.24 -12.73
C LYS A 19 -2.63 7.35 -13.94
N GLU A 20 -3.16 7.69 -15.11
CA GLU A 20 -2.35 7.93 -16.32
C GLU A 20 -1.38 9.13 -16.15
N GLY A 21 -1.64 10.00 -15.17
CA GLY A 21 -0.79 11.14 -14.79
C GLY A 21 0.12 10.85 -13.59
N ASP A 22 0.17 11.77 -12.62
CA ASP A 22 1.02 11.65 -11.43
C ASP A 22 0.26 10.98 -10.27
N LYS A 23 0.91 10.05 -9.54
CA LYS A 23 0.37 9.45 -8.31
C LYS A 23 -0.02 10.51 -7.26
N ARG A 24 0.63 11.68 -7.27
CA ARG A 24 0.28 12.81 -6.39
C ARG A 24 -1.10 13.38 -6.68
N ASP A 25 -1.57 13.29 -7.92
CA ASP A 25 -2.90 13.74 -8.29
C ASP A 25 -3.97 12.76 -7.78
N LEU A 26 -3.67 11.46 -7.75
CA LEU A 26 -4.53 10.46 -7.11
C LEU A 26 -4.68 10.68 -5.60
N VAL A 27 -3.59 11.01 -4.91
CA VAL A 27 -3.62 11.35 -3.48
C VAL A 27 -4.43 12.63 -3.25
N SER A 28 -4.24 13.64 -4.10
CA SER A 28 -5.01 14.88 -4.04
C SER A 28 -6.50 14.62 -4.28
N LEU A 29 -6.84 13.75 -5.24
CA LEU A 29 -8.20 13.33 -5.52
C LEU A 29 -8.83 12.60 -4.33
N ALA A 30 -8.11 11.64 -3.73
CA ALA A 30 -8.57 10.87 -2.58
C ALA A 30 -8.86 11.75 -1.35
N THR A 31 -8.04 12.78 -1.14
CA THR A 31 -8.13 13.69 0.02
C THR A 31 -9.08 14.86 -0.21
N SER A 32 -9.42 15.19 -1.46
CA SER A 32 -10.29 16.32 -1.80
C SER A 32 -11.75 16.09 -1.44
N CYS A 33 -12.28 14.88 -1.63
CA CYS A 33 -13.66 14.56 -1.26
C CYS A 33 -13.89 13.06 -1.00
N ARG A 34 -14.83 12.78 -0.08
CA ARG A 34 -15.19 11.42 0.36
C ARG A 34 -15.71 10.52 -0.76
N ILE A 35 -16.30 11.11 -1.80
CA ILE A 35 -16.86 10.35 -2.93
C ILE A 35 -15.77 9.76 -3.82
N PHE A 36 -14.61 10.43 -3.92
CA PHE A 36 -13.46 9.92 -4.66
C PHE A 36 -12.43 9.20 -3.79
N GLU A 37 -12.54 9.29 -2.46
CA GLU A 37 -11.64 8.63 -1.52
C GLU A 37 -11.44 7.14 -1.84
N ALA A 38 -12.54 6.37 -1.84
CA ALA A 38 -12.49 4.94 -2.14
C ALA A 38 -11.92 4.63 -3.54
N PRO A 39 -12.47 5.14 -4.67
CA PRO A 39 -11.97 4.79 -6.01
C PRO A 39 -10.55 5.28 -6.27
N ALA A 40 -10.14 6.41 -5.71
CA ALA A 40 -8.77 6.90 -5.83
C ALA A 40 -7.78 6.03 -5.03
N LEU A 41 -8.14 5.61 -3.81
CA LEU A 41 -7.30 4.71 -3.02
C LEU A 41 -7.22 3.30 -3.62
N GLU A 42 -8.31 2.75 -4.16
CA GLU A 42 -8.27 1.50 -4.93
C GLU A 42 -7.27 1.62 -6.08
N THR A 43 -7.37 2.70 -6.86
CA THR A 43 -6.52 2.92 -8.03
C THR A 43 -5.05 3.17 -7.66
N LEU A 44 -4.80 3.84 -6.54
CA LEU A 44 -3.46 4.14 -6.03
C LEU A 44 -2.75 2.89 -5.51
N TRP A 45 -3.49 2.02 -4.82
CA TRP A 45 -2.93 0.82 -4.17
C TRP A 45 -2.99 -0.44 -5.04
N ASP A 46 -3.72 -0.42 -6.16
CA ASP A 46 -3.79 -1.51 -7.14
C ASP A 46 -2.40 -1.97 -7.63
N ASP A 47 -1.52 -1.02 -7.93
CA ASP A 47 -0.10 -1.23 -8.28
C ASP A 47 0.77 -0.06 -7.74
N PRO A 48 1.21 -0.14 -6.46
CA PRO A 48 2.00 0.92 -5.85
C PRO A 48 3.46 0.92 -6.34
N GLY A 49 3.92 -0.15 -6.99
CA GLY A 49 5.29 -0.39 -7.45
C GLY A 49 6.22 -0.95 -6.37
N ASP A 50 7.53 -0.87 -6.62
CA ASP A 50 8.57 -1.59 -5.87
C ASP A 50 8.70 -1.20 -4.38
N LEU A 51 8.15 -0.04 -4.00
CA LEU A 51 8.14 0.49 -2.64
C LEU A 51 6.88 0.14 -1.85
N THR A 52 6.02 -0.74 -2.38
CA THR A 52 4.75 -1.14 -1.74
C THR A 52 4.93 -1.52 -0.27
N LEU A 53 5.92 -2.37 0.02
CA LEU A 53 6.19 -2.82 1.38
C LEU A 53 6.57 -1.65 2.31
N LEU A 54 7.40 -0.74 1.81
CA LEU A 54 7.77 0.46 2.55
C LEU A 54 6.55 1.35 2.85
N TYR A 55 5.65 1.54 1.88
CA TYR A 55 4.45 2.33 2.10
C TYR A 55 3.54 1.70 3.16
N LEU A 56 3.41 0.37 3.18
CA LEU A 56 2.65 -0.33 4.22
C LEU A 56 3.30 -0.20 5.60
N LEU A 57 4.62 -0.31 5.67
CA LEU A 57 5.36 -0.10 6.93
C LEU A 57 5.16 1.33 7.46
N ARG A 58 5.03 2.32 6.57
CA ARG A 58 4.70 3.70 6.96
C ARG A 58 3.28 3.87 7.50
N CYS A 59 2.41 2.88 7.34
CA CYS A 59 1.06 2.88 7.93
C CYS A 59 1.02 2.35 9.37
N PHE A 60 2.11 1.78 9.88
CA PHE A 60 2.21 1.38 11.29
C PHE A 60 2.21 2.61 12.22
N PRO A 61 1.84 2.43 13.50
CA PRO A 61 2.03 3.47 14.51
C PRO A 61 3.48 3.97 14.57
N GLU A 62 3.67 5.27 14.82
CA GLU A 62 4.98 5.92 14.83
C GLU A 62 5.96 5.32 15.86
N ASP A 63 5.43 4.70 16.91
CA ASP A 63 6.20 4.07 17.99
C ASP A 63 6.48 2.58 17.74
N ALA A 64 5.83 1.96 16.75
CA ALA A 64 5.99 0.53 16.45
C ALA A 64 7.28 0.25 15.66
N LEU A 65 7.61 1.13 14.71
CA LEU A 65 8.75 0.99 13.81
C LEU A 65 9.69 2.17 13.95
N SER A 66 10.99 1.88 14.04
CA SER A 66 12.04 2.88 13.98
C SER A 66 12.67 2.90 12.60
N TRP A 67 13.11 4.07 12.17
CA TRP A 67 13.72 4.29 10.87
C TRP A 67 15.17 4.80 11.03
N PRO A 68 16.07 4.00 11.63
CA PRO A 68 17.45 4.42 11.85
C PRO A 68 18.21 4.41 10.52
N GLY A 69 18.32 5.55 9.85
CA GLY A 69 19.05 5.61 8.57
C GLY A 69 19.14 7.01 7.97
N SER A 70 20.08 7.17 7.03
CA SER A 70 20.14 8.35 6.15
C SER A 70 19.23 8.14 4.93
N ARG A 71 18.96 9.19 4.14
CA ARG A 71 18.12 9.09 2.92
C ARG A 71 18.59 8.02 1.91
N LEU A 72 19.85 7.58 2.00
CA LEU A 72 20.45 6.60 1.10
C LEU A 72 20.24 5.14 1.54
N MET A 73 19.85 4.91 2.79
CA MET A 73 19.71 3.57 3.35
C MET A 73 18.54 3.58 4.35
N MET A 74 17.33 3.35 3.83
CA MET A 74 16.14 3.22 4.67
C MET A 74 16.17 1.85 5.34
N LEU A 75 16.68 1.81 6.57
CA LEU A 75 16.53 0.66 7.44
C LEU A 75 15.28 0.87 8.30
N CYS A 76 14.37 -0.11 8.26
CA CYS A 76 13.26 -0.22 9.19
C CYS A 76 13.65 -1.22 10.27
N THR A 77 13.40 -0.89 11.55
CA THR A 77 13.60 -1.79 12.68
C THR A 77 12.38 -1.78 13.60
N ILE A 78 12.20 -2.85 14.36
CA ILE A 78 11.14 -2.98 15.36
C ILE A 78 11.51 -2.14 16.59
N ALA A 79 10.72 -1.12 16.91
CA ALA A 79 10.97 -0.25 18.06
C ALA A 79 10.35 -0.80 19.36
N ARG A 80 9.22 -1.50 19.24
CA ARG A 80 8.57 -2.25 20.32
C ARG A 80 7.94 -3.53 19.78
N PRO A 81 7.59 -4.52 20.64
CA PRO A 81 6.82 -5.67 20.20
C PRO A 81 5.56 -5.24 19.43
N THR A 82 5.35 -5.86 18.27
CA THR A 82 4.21 -5.57 17.40
C THR A 82 2.96 -6.25 17.93
N LEU A 83 1.85 -5.51 17.93
CA LEU A 83 0.54 -5.94 18.37
C LEU A 83 -0.35 -6.19 17.16
N GLN A 84 -1.38 -7.03 17.31
CA GLN A 84 -2.36 -7.23 16.23
C GLN A 84 -3.05 -5.93 15.82
N THR A 85 -3.28 -5.01 16.75
CA THR A 85 -3.88 -3.69 16.48
C THR A 85 -2.99 -2.79 15.61
N ASP A 86 -1.68 -3.02 15.58
CA ASP A 86 -0.77 -2.24 14.73
C ASP A 86 -1.01 -2.52 13.23
N TRP A 87 -1.66 -3.66 12.92
CA TRP A 87 -1.98 -4.09 11.56
C TRP A 87 -3.29 -3.50 11.00
N GLU A 88 -4.10 -2.81 11.81
CA GLU A 88 -5.40 -2.28 11.37
C GLU A 88 -5.28 -1.38 10.14
N ARG A 89 -4.35 -0.42 10.14
CA ARG A 89 -4.13 0.49 9.00
C ARG A 89 -3.38 -0.17 7.85
N PRO A 90 -2.25 -0.89 8.06
CA PRO A 90 -1.57 -1.59 6.98
C PRO A 90 -2.49 -2.51 6.19
N LEU A 91 -3.34 -3.30 6.87
CA LEU A 91 -4.22 -4.25 6.19
C LEU A 91 -5.27 -3.57 5.32
N VAL A 92 -5.84 -2.44 5.74
CA VAL A 92 -6.80 -1.67 4.93
C VAL A 92 -6.25 -1.31 3.54
N TYR A 93 -4.95 -1.02 3.46
CA TYR A 93 -4.28 -0.70 2.21
C TYR A 93 -3.76 -1.95 1.49
N ALA A 94 -3.23 -2.92 2.23
CA ALA A 94 -2.71 -4.17 1.68
C ALA A 94 -3.80 -4.97 0.95
N HIS A 95 -5.05 -4.94 1.43
CA HIS A 95 -6.20 -5.55 0.75
C HIS A 95 -6.49 -5.00 -0.65
N ARG A 96 -6.02 -3.79 -0.96
CA ARG A 96 -6.25 -3.11 -2.24
C ARG A 96 -5.14 -3.41 -3.25
N VAL A 97 -4.05 -4.02 -2.80
CA VAL A 97 -2.91 -4.39 -3.66
C VAL A 97 -3.25 -5.63 -4.47
N ARG A 98 -3.22 -5.47 -5.80
CA ARG A 98 -3.43 -6.55 -6.76
C ARG A 98 -2.14 -6.95 -7.46
N HIS A 99 -1.25 -5.99 -7.65
CA HIS A 99 0.07 -6.18 -8.23
C HIS A 99 1.12 -5.81 -7.20
N PHE A 100 2.06 -6.71 -6.96
CA PHE A 100 3.13 -6.50 -5.99
C PHE A 100 4.47 -6.83 -6.62
N THR A 101 5.34 -5.82 -6.65
CA THR A 101 6.74 -5.98 -6.98
C THR A 101 7.56 -5.73 -5.72
N TYR A 102 8.59 -6.55 -5.53
CA TYR A 102 9.51 -6.42 -4.41
C TYR A 102 10.93 -6.24 -4.92
N THR A 103 11.53 -5.11 -4.58
CA THR A 103 12.98 -4.93 -4.71
C THR A 103 13.62 -5.21 -3.36
N ALA A 104 14.46 -6.26 -3.33
CA ALA A 104 15.32 -6.49 -2.18
C ALA A 104 16.15 -5.23 -1.91
N ASN A 105 16.30 -4.85 -0.64
CA ASN A 105 17.13 -3.77 -0.06
C ASN A 105 16.36 -2.71 0.75
N THR A 106 15.02 -2.76 0.84
CA THR A 106 14.25 -1.74 1.56
C THR A 106 13.93 -2.10 3.02
N VAL A 107 13.91 -3.39 3.37
CA VAL A 107 13.56 -3.86 4.72
C VAL A 107 14.46 -5.03 5.12
N PRO A 108 15.10 -5.00 6.31
CA PRO A 108 15.86 -6.14 6.82
C PRO A 108 14.99 -7.39 7.00
N VAL A 109 15.54 -8.57 6.70
CA VAL A 109 14.82 -9.86 6.76
C VAL A 109 14.32 -10.15 8.18
N GLU A 110 15.09 -9.77 9.20
CA GLU A 110 14.73 -9.95 10.60
C GLU A 110 13.49 -9.14 10.97
N THR A 111 13.37 -7.92 10.42
CA THR A 111 12.20 -7.06 10.63
C THR A 111 10.98 -7.66 9.95
N LEU A 112 11.13 -8.19 8.73
CA LEU A 112 10.04 -8.88 8.04
C LEU A 112 9.60 -10.15 8.78
N ALA A 113 10.54 -10.93 9.30
CA ALA A 113 10.23 -12.14 10.06
C ALA A 113 9.39 -11.82 11.31
N VAL A 114 9.78 -10.78 12.07
CA VAL A 114 9.01 -10.36 13.26
C VAL A 114 7.61 -9.87 12.89
N LEU A 115 7.48 -9.13 11.79
CA LEU A 115 6.18 -8.66 11.31
C LEU A 115 5.30 -9.82 10.85
N LEU A 116 5.83 -10.77 10.09
CA LEU A 116 5.07 -11.95 9.65
C LEU A 116 4.56 -12.77 10.83
N LEU A 117 5.30 -12.84 11.93
CA LEU A 117 4.88 -13.56 13.15
C LEU A 117 3.73 -12.86 13.90
N SER A 118 3.51 -11.56 13.70
CA SER A 118 2.42 -10.81 14.33
C SER A 118 1.26 -10.48 13.39
N LEU A 119 1.34 -10.89 12.13
CA LEU A 119 0.31 -10.67 11.12
C LEU A 119 -0.99 -11.39 11.52
N PRO A 120 -2.13 -10.69 11.66
CA PRO A 120 -3.40 -11.31 12.04
C PRO A 120 -4.17 -11.90 10.84
N ALA A 121 -3.50 -12.15 9.71
CA ALA A 121 -4.10 -12.63 8.46
C ALA A 121 -3.25 -13.75 7.83
N ASP A 122 -3.90 -14.63 7.06
CA ASP A 122 -3.22 -15.74 6.36
C ASP A 122 -2.30 -15.27 5.22
N SER A 123 -2.61 -14.09 4.65
CA SER A 123 -1.82 -13.45 3.60
C SER A 123 -1.87 -11.93 3.74
N LEU A 124 -0.74 -11.26 3.48
CA LEU A 124 -0.65 -9.80 3.44
C LEU A 124 -1.38 -9.23 2.22
N PHE A 125 -1.42 -9.96 1.10
CA PHE A 125 -1.99 -9.53 -0.17
C PHE A 125 -2.98 -10.59 -0.70
N PRO A 126 -4.23 -10.58 -0.23
CA PRO A 126 -5.19 -11.65 -0.55
C PRO A 126 -5.75 -11.57 -1.97
N HIS A 127 -5.67 -10.41 -2.63
CA HIS A 127 -6.20 -10.18 -3.97
C HIS A 127 -5.11 -10.08 -5.03
N GLN A 128 -3.93 -10.67 -4.80
CA GLN A 128 -2.90 -10.69 -5.83
C GLN A 128 -3.40 -11.41 -7.07
N GLU A 129 -3.42 -10.69 -8.18
CA GLU A 129 -3.60 -11.30 -9.48
C GLU A 129 -2.26 -11.94 -9.82
N ASN A 130 -2.23 -13.28 -9.86
CA ASN A 130 -1.06 -14.03 -10.29
C ASN A 130 -0.80 -13.72 -11.76
N ASP A 131 -0.10 -12.62 -12.03
CA ASP A 131 0.57 -12.45 -13.30
C ASP A 131 1.57 -13.58 -13.39
N LYS A 132 1.35 -14.47 -14.35
CA LYS A 132 2.18 -15.64 -14.60
C LYS A 132 3.62 -15.16 -14.65
N ILE A 133 4.41 -15.49 -13.63
CA ILE A 133 5.86 -15.28 -13.65
C ILE A 133 6.32 -15.95 -14.94
N LEU A 134 6.79 -15.12 -15.86
CA LEU A 134 7.46 -15.54 -17.07
C LEU A 134 8.64 -16.42 -16.63
N GLU A 135 8.52 -17.72 -16.84
CA GLU A 135 9.69 -18.57 -17.02
C GLU A 135 10.48 -18.05 -18.24
N GLY A 136 11.74 -17.69 -18.03
CA GLY A 136 12.68 -17.20 -19.05
C GLY A 136 13.24 -15.83 -18.68
N SER A 137 14.54 -15.62 -18.49
CA SER A 137 15.73 -16.29 -19.06
C SER A 137 16.97 -16.00 -18.23
#